data_AF-A0A534U8I2-F1
#
_entry.id   AF-A0A534U8I2-F1
#
_cell.length_a   1.000
_cell.length_b   1.000
_cell.length_c   1.000
_cell.angle_alpha   90.00
_cell.angle_beta   90.00
_cell.angle_gamma   90.00
#
_symmetry.space_group_name_H-M   'P 1'
#
loop_
_entity.id
_entity.type
_entity.pdbx_description
1 polymer ?
#
loop_
_entity_poly.entity_id
_entity_poly.type
_entity_poly.pdbx_seq_one_letter_code
_entity_poly.pdbx_strand_id
1 'polypeptide(L)'
;MRVTLIHNPDAGDGDQPSGDEILSLMRSAGYSAVYQSSKEPGWEKALEEPADIVAVAGGDGTVGKVAKRLIGKHTPIAILPLGTANNIATSLNLIDPPIEHLIAGWAIARRMKYDVGIASGPWGSTCFIEGLGVGLFGDTMSRLDSDCSSR
;
A
#
# COMPACT_ATOMS: atom_id res chain seq x y z
N MET A 1 -13.16 -1.75 -15.48
CA MET A 1 -11.94 -1.09 -15.02
C MET A 1 -10.91 -2.16 -14.68
N ARG A 2 -9.68 -2.02 -15.16
CA ARG A 2 -8.56 -2.93 -14.86
C ARG A 2 -7.84 -2.46 -13.61
N VAL A 3 -7.43 -3.39 -12.76
CA VAL A 3 -6.76 -3.11 -11.49
C VAL A 3 -5.42 -3.84 -11.42
N THR A 4 -4.36 -3.16 -10.99
CA THR A 4 -3.14 -3.83 -10.53
C THR A 4 -3.28 -4.03 -9.03
N LEU A 5 -3.38 -5.28 -8.57
CA LEU A 5 -3.46 -5.61 -7.14
C LEU A 5 -2.06 -5.96 -6.62
N ILE A 6 -1.57 -5.17 -5.67
CA ILE A 6 -0.38 -5.48 -4.87
C ILE A 6 -0.85 -5.97 -3.50
N HIS A 7 -0.56 -7.23 -3.18
CA HIS A 7 -1.02 -7.86 -1.94
C HIS A 7 0.16 -8.29 -1.07
N ASN A 8 0.15 -7.92 0.21
CA ASN A 8 1.07 -8.48 1.20
C ASN A 8 0.38 -9.62 1.96
N PRO A 9 0.69 -10.90 1.66
CA PRO A 9 0.08 -12.04 2.32
C PRO A 9 0.42 -12.14 3.81
N ASP A 10 1.51 -11.49 4.24
CA ASP A 10 1.94 -11.47 5.65
C ASP A 10 1.41 -10.24 6.40
N ALA A 11 0.40 -9.54 5.86
CA ALA A 11 -0.18 -8.38 6.51
C ALA A 11 -1.15 -8.79 7.62
N GLY A 12 -1.17 -7.99 8.69
CA GLY A 12 -2.10 -8.18 9.80
C GLY A 12 -1.66 -9.29 10.75
N ASP A 13 -2.64 -9.99 11.31
CA ASP A 13 -2.51 -11.00 12.35
C ASP A 13 -2.82 -12.44 11.87
N GLY A 14 -3.03 -12.61 10.56
CA GLY A 14 -3.26 -13.91 9.92
C GLY A 14 -4.73 -14.27 9.65
N ASP A 15 -5.69 -13.43 10.06
CA ASP A 15 -7.13 -13.61 9.75
C ASP A 15 -7.57 -12.77 8.53
N GLN A 16 -6.61 -12.28 7.76
CA GLN A 16 -6.86 -11.43 6.60
C GLN A 16 -7.21 -12.27 5.36
N PRO A 17 -8.07 -11.77 4.47
CA PRO A 17 -8.47 -12.51 3.27
C PRO A 17 -7.27 -12.77 2.36
N SER A 18 -7.23 -13.97 1.81
CA SER A 18 -6.23 -14.38 0.83
C SER A 18 -6.32 -13.56 -0.47
N GLY A 19 -5.24 -13.59 -1.25
CA GLY A 19 -5.22 -12.95 -2.57
C GLY A 19 -6.36 -13.44 -3.49
N ASP A 20 -6.68 -14.73 -3.44
CA ASP A 20 -7.75 -15.33 -4.25
C ASP A 20 -9.15 -14.88 -3.82
N GLU A 21 -9.37 -14.67 -2.53
CA GLU A 21 -10.61 -14.09 -2.01
C GLU A 21 -10.77 -12.64 -2.47
N ILE A 22 -9.72 -11.82 -2.34
CA ILE A 22 -9.72 -10.43 -2.82
C ILE A 22 -10.00 -10.38 -4.33
N LEU A 23 -9.34 -11.25 -5.12
CA LEU A 23 -9.59 -11.36 -6.56
C LEU A 23 -11.04 -11.76 -6.87
N SER A 24 -11.64 -12.64 -6.06
CA SER A 24 -13.03 -13.06 -6.22
C SER A 24 -14.02 -11.93 -5.92
N LEU A 25 -13.72 -11.11 -4.91
CA LEU A 25 -14.48 -9.89 -4.60
C LEU A 25 -14.37 -8.86 -5.72
N MET A 26 -13.17 -8.64 -6.25
CA MET A 26 -12.95 -7.75 -7.40
C MET A 26 -13.71 -8.20 -8.65
N ARG A 27 -13.69 -9.51 -8.95
CA ARG A 27 -14.46 -10.09 -10.07
C ARG A 27 -15.95 -9.88 -9.88
N SER A 28 -16.46 -10.11 -8.66
CA SER A 28 -17.87 -9.90 -8.32
C SER A 28 -18.31 -8.44 -8.47
N ALA A 29 -17.39 -7.50 -8.22
CA ALA A 29 -17.60 -6.07 -8.42
C ALA A 29 -17.39 -5.61 -9.89
N GLY A 30 -17.11 -6.52 -10.83
CA GLY A 30 -16.94 -6.20 -12.25
C GLY A 30 -15.55 -5.69 -12.65
N TYR A 31 -14.52 -5.93 -11.82
CA TYR A 31 -13.13 -5.57 -12.12
C TYR A 31 -12.33 -6.77 -12.62
N SER A 32 -11.44 -6.51 -13.56
CA SER A 32 -10.37 -7.45 -13.92
C SER A 32 -9.08 -7.01 -13.24
N ALA A 33 -8.37 -7.96 -12.62
CA ALA A 33 -7.19 -7.65 -11.82
C ALA A 33 -5.96 -8.42 -12.29
N VAL A 34 -4.81 -7.75 -12.31
CA VAL A 34 -3.49 -8.37 -12.40
C VAL A 34 -2.96 -8.45 -10.97
N TYR A 35 -2.77 -9.67 -10.48
CA TYR A 35 -2.29 -9.93 -9.12
C TYR A 35 -0.77 -9.92 -9.06
N GLN A 36 -0.23 -9.33 -8.00
CA GLN A 36 1.17 -9.43 -7.60
C GLN A 36 1.28 -9.51 -6.08
N SER A 37 2.07 -10.47 -5.60
CA SER A 37 2.46 -10.55 -4.19
C SER A 37 3.62 -9.59 -3.92
N SER A 38 3.54 -8.80 -2.85
CA SER A 38 4.66 -7.92 -2.42
C SER A 38 5.86 -8.70 -1.86
N LYS A 39 5.74 -10.03 -1.75
CA LYS A 39 6.80 -10.94 -1.30
C LYS A 39 7.53 -11.62 -2.46
N GLU A 40 7.00 -11.51 -3.67
CA GLU A 40 7.57 -12.11 -4.86
C GLU A 40 8.31 -11.06 -5.69
N PRO A 41 9.40 -11.42 -6.39
CA PRO A 41 10.09 -10.49 -7.26
C PRO A 41 9.19 -10.06 -8.43
N GLY A 42 9.21 -8.78 -8.78
CA GLY A 42 8.54 -8.27 -9.98
C GLY A 42 7.25 -7.51 -9.74
N TRP A 43 6.75 -7.45 -8.50
CA TRP A 43 5.61 -6.58 -8.16
C TRP A 43 5.90 -5.10 -8.46
N GLU A 44 7.16 -4.66 -8.34
CA GLU A 44 7.56 -3.30 -8.69
C GLU A 44 7.42 -3.02 -10.18
N LYS A 45 7.72 -4.01 -11.03
CA LYS A 45 7.60 -3.89 -12.49
C LYS A 45 6.14 -3.73 -12.90
N ALA A 46 5.21 -4.35 -12.19
CA ALA A 46 3.79 -4.17 -12.41
C ALA A 46 3.30 -2.73 -12.14
N LEU A 47 4.11 -1.90 -11.48
CA LEU A 47 3.84 -0.47 -11.26
C LEU A 47 4.48 0.44 -12.32
N GLU A 48 5.28 -0.08 -13.26
CA GLU A 48 5.85 0.70 -14.37
C GLU A 48 4.74 1.13 -15.32
N GLU A 49 3.92 0.17 -15.75
CA GLU A 49 2.71 0.33 -16.57
C GLU A 49 1.49 -0.20 -15.81
N PRO A 50 1.02 0.51 -14.78
CA PRO A 50 -0.10 0.05 -13.98
C PRO A 50 -1.40 0.09 -14.78
N ALA A 51 -2.39 -0.65 -14.32
CA ALA A 51 -3.74 -0.60 -14.85
C ALA A 51 -4.43 0.76 -14.53
N ASP A 52 -5.76 0.82 -14.69
CA ASP A 52 -6.52 2.06 -14.49
C ASP A 52 -6.41 2.58 -13.04
N ILE A 53 -6.27 1.66 -12.07
CA ILE A 53 -5.97 1.92 -10.66
C ILE A 53 -5.00 0.87 -10.11
N VAL A 54 -4.30 1.23 -9.03
CA VAL A 54 -3.49 0.28 -8.24
C VAL A 54 -4.16 0.05 -6.89
N ALA A 55 -4.60 -1.17 -6.63
CA ALA A 55 -5.12 -1.57 -5.33
C ALA A 55 -3.99 -2.15 -4.47
N VAL A 56 -3.90 -1.72 -3.22
CA VAL A 56 -2.88 -2.19 -2.27
C VAL A 56 -3.56 -2.83 -1.08
N ALA A 57 -3.41 -4.14 -0.97
CA ALA A 57 -3.91 -4.95 0.14
C ALA A 57 -2.77 -5.24 1.12
N GLY A 58 -2.77 -4.53 2.25
CA GLY A 58 -1.72 -4.65 3.26
C GLY A 58 -1.73 -3.50 4.26
N GLY A 59 -0.64 -3.37 5.02
CA GLY A 59 -0.45 -2.28 5.98
C GLY A 59 0.30 -1.07 5.43
N ASP A 60 0.58 -0.11 6.31
CA ASP A 60 1.24 1.17 5.97
C ASP A 60 2.58 1.00 5.26
N GLY A 61 3.36 -0.02 5.63
CA GLY A 61 4.63 -0.33 4.97
C GLY A 61 4.46 -0.70 3.49
N THR A 62 3.43 -1.49 3.16
CA THR A 62 3.14 -1.88 1.77
C THR A 62 2.56 -0.71 0.99
N VAL A 63 1.59 0.00 1.57
CA VAL A 63 1.00 1.22 1.00
C VAL A 63 2.09 2.26 0.71
N GLY A 64 2.98 2.51 1.66
CA GLY A 64 4.08 3.46 1.52
C GLY A 64 5.07 3.08 0.42
N LYS A 65 5.41 1.79 0.28
CA LYS A 65 6.29 1.30 -0.81
C LYS A 65 5.65 1.52 -2.18
N VAL A 66 4.38 1.18 -2.35
CA VAL A 66 3.64 1.39 -3.60
C VAL A 66 3.49 2.88 -3.91
N ALA A 67 3.08 3.69 -2.93
CA ALA A 67 2.90 5.13 -3.09
C ALA A 67 4.18 5.82 -3.55
N LYS A 68 5.34 5.49 -2.96
CA LYS A 68 6.64 6.05 -3.37
C LYS A 68 6.97 5.75 -4.84
N ARG A 69 6.58 4.59 -5.38
CA ARG A 69 6.83 4.22 -6.78
C ARG A 69 5.87 4.88 -7.77
N LEU A 70 4.73 5.36 -7.28
CA LEU A 70 3.72 6.06 -8.09
C LEU A 70 3.81 7.60 -7.97
N ILE A 71 4.79 8.13 -7.23
CA ILE A 71 5.04 9.58 -7.17
C ILE A 71 5.23 10.14 -8.59
N GLY A 72 4.49 11.21 -8.89
CA GLY A 72 4.53 11.85 -10.22
C GLY A 72 3.69 11.14 -11.28
N LYS A 73 3.11 9.97 -10.99
CA LYS A 73 2.14 9.30 -11.86
C LYS A 73 0.72 9.75 -11.52
N HIS A 74 -0.17 9.68 -12.50
CA HIS A 74 -1.59 10.02 -12.34
C HIS A 74 -2.48 8.82 -11.96
N THR A 75 -1.89 7.64 -11.81
CA THR A 75 -2.63 6.42 -11.46
C THR A 75 -3.11 6.48 -10.01
N PRO A 76 -4.42 6.38 -9.74
CA PRO A 76 -4.95 6.37 -8.39
C PRO A 76 -4.53 5.13 -7.61
N ILE A 77 -4.34 5.30 -6.30
CA ILE A 77 -4.12 4.20 -5.36
C ILE A 77 -5.41 3.97 -4.59
N ALA A 78 -5.86 2.72 -4.55
CA ALA A 78 -6.91 2.24 -3.68
C ALA A 78 -6.29 1.42 -2.55
N ILE A 79 -6.67 1.68 -1.30
CA ILE A 79 -6.12 0.99 -0.13
C ILE A 79 -7.15 -0.01 0.40
N LEU A 80 -6.70 -1.24 0.63
CA LEU A 80 -7.41 -2.26 1.39
C LEU A 80 -6.62 -2.47 2.69
N PRO A 81 -7.13 -1.98 3.84
CA PRO A 81 -6.38 -1.90 5.09
C PRO A 81 -6.31 -3.26 5.79
N LEU A 82 -5.37 -4.11 5.37
CA LEU A 82 -5.17 -5.46 5.91
C LEU A 82 -3.98 -5.53 6.89
N GLY A 83 -3.35 -4.41 7.24
CA GLY A 83 -2.27 -4.36 8.22
C GLY A 83 -2.76 -4.23 9.66
N THR A 84 -1.82 -4.12 10.60
CA THR A 84 -2.12 -4.00 12.03
C THR A 84 -2.53 -2.58 12.45
N ALA A 85 -1.81 -1.55 11.97
CA ALA A 85 -2.06 -0.16 12.37
C ALA A 85 -2.92 0.59 11.35
N ASN A 86 -2.58 0.49 10.06
CA ASN A 86 -3.29 1.10 8.94
C ASN A 86 -3.50 2.61 9.13
N ASN A 87 -2.49 3.33 9.64
CA ASN A 87 -2.56 4.75 9.93
C ASN A 87 -2.94 5.58 8.69
N ILE A 88 -2.41 5.24 7.51
CA ILE A 88 -2.73 5.94 6.25
C ILE A 88 -4.21 5.72 5.92
N ALA A 89 -4.71 4.49 5.98
CA ALA A 89 -6.11 4.19 5.68
C ALA A 89 -7.07 4.81 6.72
N THR A 90 -6.68 4.81 7.99
CA THR A 90 -7.41 5.45 9.09
C THR A 90 -7.55 6.95 8.84
N SER A 91 -6.46 7.64 8.45
CA SER A 91 -6.49 9.07 8.13
C SER A 91 -7.43 9.42 6.97
N LEU A 92 -7.70 8.45 6.09
CA LEU A 92 -8.59 8.57 4.94
C LEU A 92 -10.00 8.02 5.20
N ASN A 93 -10.31 7.60 6.44
CA ASN A 93 -11.58 6.99 6.85
C ASN A 93 -11.95 5.74 6.03
N LEU A 94 -10.96 4.87 5.78
CA LEU A 94 -11.13 3.64 4.99
C LEU A 94 -11.24 2.37 5.85
N ILE A 95 -11.18 2.48 7.19
CA ILE A 95 -11.12 1.33 8.10
C ILE A 95 -12.48 0.79 8.54
N ASP A 96 -13.53 1.62 8.52
CA ASP A 96 -14.86 1.21 8.99
C ASP A 96 -15.63 0.35 7.98
N PRO A 97 -15.58 0.64 6.66
CA PRO A 97 -16.29 -0.18 5.69
C PRO A 97 -15.61 -1.54 5.49
N PRO A 98 -16.38 -2.62 5.30
CA PRO A 98 -15.81 -3.92 4.95
C PRO A 98 -15.15 -3.84 3.56
N ILE A 99 -14.16 -4.70 3.30
CA ILE A 99 -13.34 -4.60 2.10
C ILE A 99 -14.16 -4.73 0.80
N GLU A 100 -15.25 -5.49 0.83
CA GLU A 100 -16.18 -5.66 -0.29
C GLU A 100 -16.82 -4.32 -0.67
N HIS A 101 -17.15 -3.51 0.33
CA HIS A 101 -17.71 -2.17 0.13
C HIS A 101 -16.67 -1.23 -0.47
N LEU A 102 -15.42 -1.28 0.02
CA LEU A 102 -14.32 -0.50 -0.55
C LEU A 102 -14.11 -0.84 -2.02
N ILE A 103 -14.03 -2.13 -2.34
CA ILE A 103 -13.85 -2.63 -3.72
C ILE A 103 -15.02 -2.15 -4.59
N ALA A 104 -16.26 -2.40 -4.19
CA ALA A 104 -17.45 -2.01 -4.96
C ALA A 104 -17.51 -0.49 -5.24
N GLY A 105 -17.01 0.33 -4.31
CA GLY A 105 -17.05 1.80 -4.41
C GLY A 105 -16.04 2.42 -5.39
N TRP A 106 -15.00 1.71 -5.84
CA TRP A 106 -13.89 2.33 -6.59
C TRP A 106 -14.31 3.04 -7.88
N ALA A 107 -15.33 2.56 -8.59
CA ALA A 107 -15.80 3.15 -9.84
C ALA A 107 -16.35 4.58 -9.67
N ILE A 108 -16.91 4.90 -8.50
CA ILE A 108 -17.51 6.20 -8.18
C ILE A 108 -16.74 6.96 -7.10
N ALA A 109 -15.63 6.39 -6.61
CA ALA A 109 -14.86 6.96 -5.53
C ALA A 109 -14.27 8.33 -5.93
N ARG A 110 -14.36 9.28 -4.99
CA ARG A 110 -13.72 10.57 -5.15
C ARG A 110 -12.20 10.39 -5.14
N ARG A 111 -11.54 10.83 -6.21
CA ARG A 111 -10.08 10.93 -6.25
C ARG A 111 -9.63 12.16 -5.48
N MET A 112 -8.63 12.00 -4.63
CA MET A 112 -7.98 13.11 -3.93
C MET A 112 -6.48 13.05 -4.19
N LYS A 113 -5.85 14.22 -4.19
CA LYS A 113 -4.39 14.30 -4.14
C LYS A 113 -3.95 13.96 -2.72
N TYR A 114 -2.81 13.30 -2.62
CA TYR A 114 -2.18 12.97 -1.36
C TYR A 114 -0.77 13.57 -1.38
N ASP A 115 -0.43 14.34 -0.36
CA ASP A 115 0.85 15.03 -0.28
C ASP A 115 1.95 14.07 0.17
N VAL A 116 3.16 14.26 -0.38
CA VAL A 116 4.33 13.48 -0.02
C VAL A 116 5.32 14.38 0.69
N GLY A 117 5.78 13.95 1.86
CA GLY A 117 6.81 14.65 2.61
C GLY A 117 8.20 14.34 2.06
N ILE A 118 9.06 15.35 2.00
CA ILE A 118 10.48 15.20 1.66
C ILE A 118 11.31 15.67 2.85
N ALA A 119 12.19 14.80 3.32
CA ALA A 119 13.14 15.11 4.37
C ALA A 119 14.55 15.19 3.78
N SER A 120 15.26 16.29 4.03
CA SER A 120 16.61 16.53 3.52
C SER A 120 17.58 16.80 4.66
N GLY A 121 18.77 16.20 4.58
CA GLY A 121 19.84 16.40 5.55
C GLY A 121 21.21 16.00 4.98
N PRO A 122 22.27 15.95 5.81
CA PRO A 122 23.60 15.51 5.39
C PRO A 122 23.63 14.10 4.76
N TRP A 123 22.62 13.28 5.06
CA TRP A 123 22.39 11.93 4.51
C TRP A 123 21.65 11.92 3.16
N GLY A 124 21.43 13.07 2.53
CA GLY A 124 20.66 13.19 1.30
C GLY A 124 19.18 13.48 1.54
N SER A 125 18.33 13.11 0.58
CA SER A 125 16.88 13.36 0.64
C SER A 125 16.09 12.05 0.55
N THR A 126 15.04 11.93 1.35
CA THR A 126 14.13 10.78 1.35
C THR A 126 12.67 11.21 1.40
N CYS A 127 11.81 10.47 0.70
CA CYS A 127 10.38 10.68 0.70
C CYS A 127 9.69 9.82 1.78
N PHE A 128 8.70 10.41 2.45
CA PHE A 128 7.82 9.72 3.39
C PHE A 128 6.34 10.03 3.08
N ILE A 129 5.47 9.07 3.40
CA ILE A 129 4.03 9.13 3.09
C ILE A 129 3.20 9.40 4.35
N GLU A 130 3.63 8.85 5.48
CA GLU A 130 2.91 8.92 6.74
C GLU A 130 3.66 9.80 7.76
N GLY A 131 4.90 9.45 8.05
CA GLY A 131 5.72 10.19 9.01
C GLY A 131 7.21 9.93 8.87
N LEU A 132 7.98 10.75 9.58
CA LEU A 132 9.43 10.66 9.71
C LEU A 132 9.80 10.82 11.19
N GLY A 133 10.70 9.99 11.69
CA GLY A 133 11.29 10.12 13.03
C GLY A 133 12.80 10.37 12.98
N VAL A 134 13.30 11.22 13.88
CA VAL A 134 14.73 11.50 14.08
C VAL A 134 15.10 11.45 15.56
N GLY A 135 16.39 11.25 15.87
CA GLY A 135 16.89 11.16 17.23
C GLY A 135 17.02 9.73 17.74
N LEU A 136 17.07 9.55 19.06
CA LEU A 136 17.43 8.28 19.70
C LEU A 136 16.53 7.10 19.29
N PHE A 137 15.21 7.33 19.23
CA PHE A 137 14.26 6.29 18.82
C PHE A 137 14.43 5.90 17.34
N GLY A 138 14.64 6.89 16.46
CA GLY A 138 14.88 6.63 15.04
C GLY A 138 16.16 5.85 14.80
N ASP A 139 17.25 6.22 15.48
CA ASP A 139 18.53 5.49 15.42
C ASP A 139 18.38 4.04 15.91
N THR A 140 17.67 3.85 17.04
CA THR A 140 17.44 2.52 17.62
C THR A 140 16.65 1.63 16.67
N MET A 141 15.56 2.12 16.09
CA MET A 141 14.75 1.37 15.12
C MET A 141 15.57 0.97 13.89
N SER A 142 16.37 1.90 13.34
CA SER A 142 17.21 1.63 12.17
C SER A 142 18.23 0.50 12.41
N ARG A 143 18.78 0.39 13.62
CA ARG A 143 19.71 -0.68 13.98
C ARG A 143 19.02 -2.03 14.08
N LEU A 144 17.83 -2.07 14.69
CA LEU A 144 17.05 -3.30 14.81
C LEU A 144 16.65 -3.88 13.44
N ASP A 145 16.26 -3.03 12.49
CA ASP A 145 15.94 -3.48 11.13
C ASP A 145 17.16 -4.05 10.39
N SER A 146 18.35 -3.47 10.63
CA SER A 146 19.61 -3.91 10.03
C SER A 146 20.04 -5.28 10.54
N ASP A 147 19.87 -5.51 11.85
CA ASP A 147 20.20 -6.78 12.49
C ASP A 147 19.22 -7.89 12.06
N CYS A 148 17.93 -7.59 11.92
CA CYS A 148 16.92 -8.53 11.44
C CYS A 148 17.08 -8.88 9.94
N SER A 149 17.65 -8.00 9.13
CA SER A 149 17.89 -8.24 7.70
C SER A 149 19.15 -9.08 7.41
N SER A 150 19.95 -9.37 8.45
CA SER A 150 21.20 -10.14 8.38
C SER A 150 21.08 -11.61 8.82
N ARG A 151 19.85 -12.08 9.07
CA ARG A 151 19.52 -13.49 9.37
C ARG A 151 18.64 -14.08 8.27
#